data_AF-A0A524CJB6-F1
#
_entry.id   AF-A0A524CJB6-F1
#
_cell.length_a   1.000
_cell.length_b   1.000
_cell.length_c   1.000
_cell.angle_alpha   90.00
_cell.angle_beta   90.00
_cell.angle_gamma   90.00
#
_symmetry.space_group_name_H-M   'P 1'
#
loop_
_entity.id
_entity.type
_entity.pdbx_description
1 polymer ?
#
loop_
_entity_poly.entity_id
_entity_poly.type
_entity_poly.pdbx_seq_one_letter_code
_entity_poly.pdbx_strand_id
1 'polypeptide(L)'
;MLEIKITQNGKTRIERIFVIDAHSHLGQDVDGATMMNPLAPGSGTFDFWSRVEGKIVESWQQNQNQSYSTILNGISTKLEFNFTRFPFTEKLINSLHELGNKHSDLKEKLQFNSFIDQATVFPFQDVFRDKYPDALYHASNLNIARFTKRFPFSLKLIGYCRVDPTEGEKAINEVKFSREKLGLRGLKLHPRSEGWVDKTATEVPIKVLLEAAKYSMPIIFDTRGKRTIIDIGKLVGKTRDVMKRKYPELLPHFKVIIAHFAQGNVGDYDVYNTIVQPSTYGDLSMLHGKGAKNFFTDFQQWFKNHDKINVDGRDWSEYLLFATDYPYFGEIHAQKLLINMFSKDFFENGGKILDIKNILGLNQIKLLPEYNHLDVTTQEKKNKRFIVSNISEREKNSHKMILEGIAELLANNQIDIEDFYLKFKSDWKEIQNNLYLKLQKPNSDQKFQVLILNIVENLITLFTVLPEGSKRKIFEYNYFNIDDNQDLKSLLNQSYILTQQKEVSDTMKQFFI
;
A
#
# COMPACT_ATOMS: atom_id res chain seq x y z
N MET A 1 2.96 -3.74 -10.78
CA MET A 1 1.54 -3.86 -11.13
C MET A 1 1.25 -5.12 -11.94
N LEU A 2 0.02 -5.60 -11.82
CA LEU A 2 -0.59 -6.53 -12.78
C LEU A 2 -1.26 -5.74 -13.90
N GLU A 3 -0.96 -6.07 -15.15
CA GLU A 3 -1.66 -5.56 -16.32
C GLU A 3 -2.55 -6.66 -16.91
N ILE A 4 -3.83 -6.36 -17.12
CA ILE A 4 -4.79 -7.27 -17.73
C ILE A 4 -5.30 -6.62 -19.00
N LYS A 5 -4.94 -7.18 -20.15
CA LYS A 5 -5.50 -6.81 -21.44
C LYS A 5 -6.77 -7.62 -21.67
N ILE A 6 -7.87 -6.90 -21.88
CA ILE A 6 -9.21 -7.46 -21.99
C ILE A 6 -9.73 -7.16 -23.39
N THR A 7 -9.96 -8.20 -24.18
CA THR A 7 -10.52 -8.07 -25.53
C THR A 7 -11.93 -8.65 -25.59
N GLN A 8 -12.91 -7.80 -25.93
CA GLN A 8 -14.33 -8.14 -26.06
C GLN A 8 -14.88 -7.50 -27.34
N ASN A 9 -15.58 -8.27 -28.18
CA ASN A 9 -16.23 -7.75 -29.40
C ASN A 9 -15.30 -6.90 -30.29
N GLY A 10 -14.04 -7.33 -30.45
CA GLY A 10 -13.02 -6.62 -31.23
C GLY A 10 -12.44 -5.35 -30.56
N LYS A 11 -12.95 -4.93 -29.39
CA LYS A 11 -12.39 -3.82 -28.61
C LYS A 11 -11.42 -4.34 -27.55
N THR A 12 -10.31 -3.65 -27.37
CA THR A 12 -9.32 -3.96 -26.33
C THR A 12 -9.24 -2.82 -25.34
N ARG A 13 -9.25 -3.16 -24.04
CA ARG A 13 -8.93 -2.25 -22.95
C ARG A 13 -7.85 -2.85 -22.05
N ILE A 14 -7.16 -2.01 -21.31
CA ILE A 14 -6.10 -2.41 -20.40
C ILE A 14 -6.49 -1.98 -18.99
N GLU A 15 -6.52 -2.93 -18.06
CA GLU A 15 -6.68 -2.66 -16.63
C GLU A 15 -5.32 -2.81 -15.94
N ARG A 16 -4.94 -1.81 -15.14
CA ARG A 16 -3.70 -1.83 -14.36
C ARG A 16 -4.04 -1.86 -12.88
N ILE A 17 -3.55 -2.89 -12.19
CA ILE A 17 -3.82 -3.15 -10.78
C ILE A 17 -2.52 -2.95 -10.02
N PHE A 18 -2.51 -1.95 -9.13
CA PHE A 18 -1.43 -1.73 -8.19
C PHE A 18 -1.46 -2.82 -7.12
N VAL A 19 -0.32 -3.49 -6.91
CA VAL A 19 -0.23 -4.68 -6.08
C VAL A 19 0.52 -4.38 -4.80
N ILE A 20 -0.11 -4.64 -3.66
CA ILE A 20 0.48 -4.47 -2.33
C ILE A 20 0.43 -5.80 -1.59
N ASP A 21 1.60 -6.28 -1.17
CA ASP A 21 1.70 -7.36 -0.20
C ASP A 21 1.41 -6.83 1.21
N ALA A 22 0.26 -7.19 1.77
CA ALA A 22 -0.24 -6.68 3.05
C ALA A 22 0.35 -7.37 4.29
N HIS A 23 1.34 -8.26 4.13
CA HIS A 23 1.99 -8.92 5.27
C HIS A 23 3.43 -9.31 4.93
N SER A 24 4.39 -8.60 5.51
CA SER A 24 5.81 -8.95 5.47
C SER A 24 6.50 -8.46 6.75
N HIS A 25 7.67 -8.99 7.05
CA HIS A 25 8.43 -8.65 8.26
C HIS A 25 9.80 -8.08 7.92
N LEU A 26 10.31 -7.20 8.78
CA LEU A 26 11.64 -6.59 8.67
C LEU A 26 12.35 -6.59 10.03
N GLY A 27 13.59 -7.06 10.06
CA GLY A 27 14.35 -7.32 11.27
C GLY A 27 14.80 -8.78 11.35
N GLN A 28 14.93 -9.27 12.58
CA GLN A 28 15.34 -10.64 12.87
C GLN A 28 14.56 -11.16 14.08
N ASP A 29 13.79 -12.23 13.90
CA ASP A 29 13.04 -12.88 14.97
C ASP A 29 13.97 -13.68 15.90
N VAL A 30 13.51 -13.94 17.13
CA VAL A 30 14.16 -14.82 18.10
C VAL A 30 14.22 -16.28 17.62
N ASP A 31 13.36 -16.69 16.69
CA ASP A 31 13.38 -18.03 16.09
C ASP A 31 14.39 -18.19 14.93
N GLY A 32 15.09 -17.11 14.56
CA GLY A 32 16.10 -17.09 13.51
C GLY A 32 15.61 -16.64 12.13
N ALA A 33 14.30 -16.47 11.92
CA ALA A 33 13.79 -15.83 10.71
C ALA A 33 14.34 -14.40 10.57
N THR A 34 14.77 -14.02 9.37
CA THR A 34 15.50 -12.76 9.18
C THR A 34 15.22 -12.12 7.83
N MET A 35 15.03 -10.82 7.86
CA MET A 35 14.97 -9.94 6.71
C MET A 35 15.57 -8.60 7.14
N MET A 36 16.90 -8.48 7.11
CA MET A 36 17.61 -7.29 7.62
C MET A 36 17.81 -6.20 6.56
N ASN A 37 17.77 -6.57 5.28
CA ASN A 37 17.99 -5.66 4.17
C ASN A 37 17.06 -6.04 2.99
N PRO A 38 16.06 -5.20 2.66
CA PRO A 38 15.13 -5.47 1.55
C PRO A 38 15.81 -5.64 0.18
N LEU A 39 17.00 -5.07 -0.01
CA LEU A 39 17.80 -5.14 -1.24
C LEU A 39 18.86 -6.25 -1.22
N ALA A 40 18.94 -7.07 -0.17
CA ALA A 40 19.93 -8.15 -0.12
C ALA A 40 19.67 -9.17 -1.24
N PRO A 41 20.67 -9.54 -2.06
CA PRO A 41 20.53 -10.62 -3.03
C PRO A 41 20.20 -11.95 -2.35
N GLY A 42 19.25 -12.70 -2.88
CA GLY A 42 18.84 -14.03 -2.40
C GLY A 42 17.97 -14.06 -1.13
N SER A 43 18.00 -13.02 -0.28
CA SER A 43 17.28 -12.98 1.01
C SER A 43 16.54 -11.68 1.29
N GLY A 44 16.63 -10.70 0.40
CA GLY A 44 15.90 -9.44 0.49
C GLY A 44 14.47 -9.59 -0.01
N THR A 45 13.57 -8.76 0.53
CA THR A 45 12.17 -8.71 0.12
C THR A 45 12.00 -8.44 -1.38
N PHE A 46 12.83 -7.60 -1.99
CA PHE A 46 12.71 -7.28 -3.42
C PHE A 46 13.18 -8.44 -4.32
N ASP A 47 14.17 -9.20 -3.87
CA ASP A 47 14.60 -10.44 -4.52
C ASP A 47 13.50 -11.51 -4.43
N PHE A 48 12.88 -11.67 -3.25
CA PHE A 48 11.74 -12.55 -3.06
C PHE A 48 10.59 -12.25 -4.02
N TRP A 49 10.17 -10.98 -4.17
CA TRP A 49 9.14 -10.61 -5.14
C TRP A 49 9.55 -10.89 -6.59
N SER A 50 10.82 -10.73 -6.92
CA SER A 50 11.35 -11.07 -8.24
C SER A 50 11.25 -12.57 -8.51
N ARG A 51 11.51 -13.40 -7.49
CA ARG A 51 11.33 -14.86 -7.58
C ARG A 51 9.85 -15.26 -7.69
N VAL A 52 8.94 -14.58 -6.98
CA VAL A 52 7.49 -14.78 -7.13
C VAL A 52 7.06 -14.47 -8.56
N GLU A 53 7.47 -13.32 -9.10
CA GLU A 53 7.19 -12.92 -10.48
C GLU A 53 7.68 -13.97 -11.48
N GLY A 54 8.97 -14.37 -11.37
CA GLY A 54 9.56 -15.40 -12.22
C GLY A 54 8.83 -16.74 -12.16
N LYS A 55 8.39 -17.18 -10.98
CA LYS A 55 7.62 -18.42 -10.80
C LYS A 55 6.22 -18.35 -11.44
N ILE A 56 5.59 -17.17 -11.48
CA ILE A 56 4.32 -17.00 -12.18
C ILE A 56 4.53 -17.05 -13.69
N VAL A 57 5.54 -16.33 -14.21
CA VAL A 57 5.90 -16.35 -15.64
C VAL A 57 6.24 -17.76 -16.10
N GLU A 58 7.05 -18.51 -15.34
CA GLU A 58 7.39 -19.91 -15.63
C GLU A 58 6.11 -20.77 -15.74
N SER A 59 5.18 -20.62 -14.80
CA SER A 59 3.93 -21.37 -14.81
C SER A 59 3.00 -20.98 -15.97
N TRP A 60 2.97 -19.70 -16.33
CA TRP A 60 2.24 -19.22 -17.50
C TRP A 60 2.78 -19.81 -18.81
N GLN A 61 4.10 -19.90 -18.95
CA GLN A 61 4.76 -20.51 -20.11
C GLN A 61 4.48 -22.02 -20.18
N GLN A 62 4.64 -22.74 -19.06
CA GLN A 62 4.44 -24.19 -19.00
C GLN A 62 2.99 -24.61 -19.29
N ASN A 63 2.02 -23.83 -18.83
CA ASN A 63 0.60 -24.21 -18.90
C ASN A 63 -0.20 -23.41 -19.95
N GLN A 64 0.45 -22.52 -20.71
CA GLN A 64 -0.20 -21.60 -21.66
C GLN A 64 -1.31 -20.75 -21.03
N ASN A 65 -1.16 -20.42 -19.74
CA ASN A 65 -2.18 -19.72 -18.94
C ASN A 65 -1.99 -18.20 -18.88
N GLN A 66 -1.03 -17.65 -19.62
CA GLN A 66 -0.87 -16.19 -19.74
C GLN A 66 -2.02 -15.53 -20.49
N SER A 67 -2.59 -16.24 -21.47
CA SER A 67 -3.68 -15.74 -22.30
C SER A 67 -4.70 -16.83 -22.56
N TYR A 68 -5.98 -16.54 -22.29
CA TYR A 68 -7.06 -17.49 -22.52
C TYR A 68 -8.39 -16.76 -22.76
N SER A 69 -9.35 -17.49 -23.33
CA SER A 69 -10.73 -17.01 -23.50
C SER A 69 -11.62 -17.54 -22.37
N THR A 70 -12.47 -16.68 -21.84
CA THR A 70 -13.48 -16.99 -20.81
C THR A 70 -14.75 -16.17 -21.05
N ILE A 71 -15.77 -16.34 -20.23
CA ILE A 71 -17.01 -15.57 -20.28
C ILE A 71 -17.02 -14.59 -19.11
N LEU A 72 -16.98 -13.29 -19.40
CA LEU A 72 -17.18 -12.25 -18.40
C LEU A 72 -18.52 -11.56 -18.63
N ASN A 73 -19.40 -11.57 -17.64
CA ASN A 73 -20.74 -10.97 -17.72
C ASN A 73 -21.53 -11.42 -18.97
N GLY A 74 -21.46 -12.71 -19.31
CA GLY A 74 -22.13 -13.28 -20.49
C GLY A 74 -21.45 -13.00 -21.83
N ILE A 75 -20.30 -12.31 -21.84
CA ILE A 75 -19.59 -11.94 -23.07
C ILE A 75 -18.30 -12.74 -23.20
N SER A 76 -18.09 -13.36 -24.37
CA SER A 76 -16.82 -14.02 -24.71
C SER A 76 -15.69 -13.00 -24.67
N THR A 77 -14.70 -13.28 -23.83
CA THR A 77 -13.65 -12.34 -23.46
C THR A 77 -12.30 -13.03 -23.51
N LYS A 78 -11.36 -12.47 -24.26
CA LYS A 78 -9.95 -12.88 -24.17
C LYS A 78 -9.27 -12.05 -23.09
N LEU A 79 -8.63 -12.73 -22.15
CA LEU A 79 -7.78 -12.14 -21.12
C LEU A 79 -6.32 -12.45 -21.45
N GLU A 80 -5.45 -11.49 -21.23
CA GLU A 80 -4.00 -11.61 -21.36
C GLU A 80 -3.33 -10.87 -20.20
N PHE A 81 -2.50 -11.58 -19.43
CA PHE A 81 -1.86 -11.07 -18.22
C PHE A 81 -0.39 -10.72 -18.47
N ASN A 82 0.02 -9.55 -18.00
CA ASN A 82 1.39 -9.07 -18.07
C ASN A 82 1.79 -8.41 -16.74
N PHE A 83 3.10 -8.25 -16.54
CA PHE A 83 3.65 -7.48 -15.42
C PHE A 83 4.28 -6.20 -15.93
N THR A 84 3.99 -5.10 -15.24
CA THR A 84 4.52 -3.78 -15.57
C THR A 84 4.70 -2.97 -14.30
N ARG A 85 5.73 -2.13 -14.27
CA ARG A 85 5.99 -1.25 -13.12
C ARG A 85 5.01 -0.10 -13.08
N PHE A 86 4.74 0.41 -11.88
CA PHE A 86 4.02 1.67 -11.74
C PHE A 86 4.75 2.79 -12.53
N PRO A 87 4.06 3.56 -13.40
CA PRO A 87 4.72 4.47 -14.35
C PRO A 87 5.61 5.52 -13.71
N PHE A 88 5.24 6.02 -12.53
CA PHE A 88 6.07 6.96 -11.77
C PHE A 88 7.40 6.31 -11.36
N THR A 89 7.33 5.13 -10.75
CA THR A 89 8.50 4.38 -10.28
C THR A 89 9.43 4.03 -11.43
N GLU A 90 8.87 3.56 -12.55
CA GLU A 90 9.64 3.23 -13.75
C GLU A 90 10.37 4.45 -14.33
N LYS A 91 9.65 5.55 -14.55
CA LYS A 91 10.24 6.77 -15.11
C LYS A 91 11.32 7.34 -14.20
N LEU A 92 11.09 7.39 -12.88
CA LEU A 92 12.08 7.88 -11.92
C LEU A 92 13.36 7.02 -11.90
N ILE A 93 13.21 5.69 -11.89
CA ILE A 93 14.36 4.77 -11.93
C ILE A 93 15.14 4.91 -13.24
N ASN A 94 14.45 5.05 -14.37
CA ASN A 94 15.10 5.28 -15.67
C ASN A 94 15.86 6.60 -15.69
N SER A 95 15.29 7.70 -15.17
CA SER A 95 15.98 8.98 -15.04
C SER A 95 17.22 8.88 -14.14
N LEU A 96 17.15 8.18 -13.01
CA LEU A 96 18.30 7.96 -12.13
C LEU A 96 19.40 7.13 -12.80
N HIS A 97 19.02 6.13 -13.60
CA HIS A 97 19.96 5.32 -14.38
C HIS A 97 20.64 6.14 -15.49
N GLU A 98 19.88 6.95 -16.23
CA GLU A 98 20.39 7.88 -17.25
C GLU A 98 21.40 8.88 -16.67
N LEU A 99 21.21 9.32 -15.41
CA LEU A 99 22.15 10.22 -14.71
C LEU A 99 23.48 9.55 -14.33
N GLY A 100 23.55 8.22 -14.25
CA GLY A 100 24.80 7.47 -13.95
C GLY A 100 25.39 7.69 -12.55
N ASN A 101 24.65 8.31 -11.62
CA ASN A 101 25.13 8.70 -10.29
C ASN A 101 24.54 7.81 -9.17
N LYS A 102 24.42 8.35 -7.94
CA LYS A 102 23.77 7.68 -6.81
C LYS A 102 22.40 7.15 -7.24
N HIS A 103 22.11 5.89 -6.91
CA HIS A 103 20.88 5.16 -7.25
C HIS A 103 20.71 4.75 -8.73
N SER A 104 21.71 4.95 -9.59
CA SER A 104 21.66 4.48 -11.00
C SER A 104 21.57 2.96 -11.15
N ASP A 105 22.03 2.22 -10.14
CA ASP A 105 22.01 0.77 -10.01
C ASP A 105 20.61 0.20 -9.67
N LEU A 106 19.63 1.05 -9.32
CA LEU A 106 18.29 0.59 -8.99
C LEU A 106 17.57 -0.07 -10.17
N LYS A 107 17.88 0.33 -11.40
CA LYS A 107 17.29 -0.26 -12.61
C LYS A 107 17.63 -1.75 -12.70
N GLU A 108 18.87 -2.11 -12.40
CA GLU A 108 19.36 -3.49 -12.39
C GLU A 108 18.82 -4.25 -11.16
N LYS A 109 18.91 -3.63 -9.97
CA LYS A 109 18.44 -4.24 -8.71
C LYS A 109 16.94 -4.54 -8.69
N LEU A 110 16.14 -3.81 -9.47
CA LEU A 110 14.68 -3.95 -9.55
C LEU A 110 14.21 -4.50 -10.91
N GLN A 111 15.10 -5.02 -11.75
CA GLN A 111 14.79 -5.40 -13.14
C GLN A 111 13.66 -6.45 -13.28
N PHE A 112 13.50 -7.32 -12.28
CA PHE A 112 12.45 -8.35 -12.22
C PHE A 112 11.43 -8.09 -11.10
N ASN A 113 11.38 -6.85 -10.61
CA ASN A 113 10.48 -6.42 -9.56
C ASN A 113 9.41 -5.48 -10.15
N SER A 114 8.62 -6.03 -11.08
CA SER A 114 7.61 -5.29 -11.85
C SER A 114 6.20 -5.53 -11.33
N PHE A 115 5.92 -6.70 -10.78
CA PHE A 115 4.58 -7.12 -10.38
C PHE A 115 4.14 -6.55 -9.02
N ILE A 116 4.90 -6.78 -7.94
CA ILE A 116 4.58 -6.27 -6.60
C ILE A 116 5.12 -4.84 -6.45
N ASP A 117 4.21 -3.88 -6.27
CA ASP A 117 4.56 -2.46 -6.24
C ASP A 117 4.99 -2.01 -4.84
N GLN A 118 4.29 -2.47 -3.80
CA GLN A 118 4.63 -2.19 -2.40
C GLN A 118 4.41 -3.40 -1.48
N ALA A 119 4.92 -3.31 -0.26
CA ALA A 119 4.48 -4.16 0.84
C ALA A 119 4.40 -3.43 2.17
N THR A 120 3.49 -3.87 3.02
CA THR A 120 3.52 -3.53 4.44
C THR A 120 4.57 -4.37 5.15
N VAL A 121 5.41 -3.71 5.94
CA VAL A 121 6.43 -4.36 6.77
C VAL A 121 6.28 -3.93 8.21
N PHE A 122 6.41 -4.88 9.12
CA PHE A 122 6.40 -4.64 10.57
C PHE A 122 7.51 -5.46 11.25
N PRO A 123 7.82 -5.15 12.52
CA PRO A 123 8.82 -5.89 13.27
C PRO A 123 8.41 -7.32 13.59
N PHE A 124 9.39 -8.21 13.58
CA PHE A 124 9.31 -9.56 14.14
C PHE A 124 9.13 -9.52 15.66
N GLN A 125 9.02 -10.69 16.31
CA GLN A 125 9.31 -10.82 17.74
C GLN A 125 10.83 -10.70 17.90
N ASP A 126 11.36 -9.51 17.62
CA ASP A 126 12.75 -9.41 17.23
C ASP A 126 13.74 -9.35 18.40
N VAL A 127 14.99 -9.61 18.08
CA VAL A 127 16.14 -9.45 19.00
C VAL A 127 16.41 -8.00 19.40
N PHE A 128 15.65 -7.02 18.87
CA PHE A 128 15.77 -5.60 19.20
C PHE A 128 14.79 -5.17 20.28
N ARG A 129 13.72 -5.94 20.49
CA ARG A 129 12.64 -5.73 21.45
C ARG A 129 13.14 -5.16 22.79
N ASP A 130 14.01 -5.88 23.48
CA ASP A 130 14.40 -5.51 24.85
C ASP A 130 15.57 -4.49 24.93
N LYS A 131 15.95 -3.83 23.83
CA LYS A 131 17.13 -2.94 23.78
C LYS A 131 16.88 -1.49 24.24
N TYR A 132 15.61 -1.06 24.39
CA TYR A 132 15.24 0.29 24.86
C TYR A 132 14.03 0.23 25.82
N PRO A 133 14.09 0.82 27.02
CA PRO A 133 13.08 0.59 28.08
C PRO A 133 11.79 1.43 27.96
N ASP A 134 11.70 2.33 26.98
CA ASP A 134 10.57 3.26 26.82
C ASP A 134 9.27 2.51 26.45
N ALA A 135 9.38 1.53 25.55
CA ALA A 135 8.36 0.54 25.22
C ALA A 135 9.03 -0.70 24.59
N LEU A 136 8.40 -1.87 24.73
CA LEU A 136 8.96 -3.16 24.34
C LEU A 136 9.41 -3.24 22.86
N TYR A 137 8.84 -2.45 21.95
CA TYR A 137 9.18 -2.51 20.52
C TYR A 137 9.78 -1.22 19.96
N HIS A 138 10.21 -0.30 20.83
CA HIS A 138 10.69 1.02 20.42
C HIS A 138 11.87 0.93 19.42
N ALA A 139 12.88 0.10 19.74
CA ALA A 139 14.04 -0.12 18.89
C ALA A 139 13.65 -0.69 17.51
N SER A 140 12.71 -1.62 17.53
CA SER A 140 12.18 -2.33 16.38
C SER A 140 11.43 -1.35 15.46
N ASN A 141 10.58 -0.49 16.02
CA ASN A 141 9.84 0.54 15.30
C ASN A 141 10.79 1.58 14.66
N LEU A 142 11.84 2.00 15.36
CA LEU A 142 12.90 2.86 14.79
C LEU A 142 13.57 2.20 13.58
N ASN A 143 13.84 0.90 13.64
CA ASN A 143 14.41 0.17 12.52
C ASN A 143 13.46 0.11 11.32
N ILE A 144 12.15 -0.12 11.54
CA ILE A 144 11.15 -0.07 10.46
C ILE A 144 11.13 1.31 9.80
N ALA A 145 11.09 2.37 10.60
CA ALA A 145 11.06 3.75 10.10
C ALA A 145 12.30 4.06 9.26
N ARG A 146 13.48 3.62 9.71
CA ARG A 146 14.77 3.83 9.00
C ARG A 146 14.72 3.35 7.54
N PHE A 147 14.05 2.24 7.26
CA PHE A 147 13.87 1.75 5.90
C PHE A 147 12.67 2.41 5.22
N THR A 148 11.51 2.41 5.85
CA THR A 148 10.26 2.81 5.18
C THR A 148 10.12 4.31 4.92
N LYS A 149 11.01 5.15 5.46
CA LYS A 149 11.01 6.62 5.32
C LYS A 149 12.18 7.19 4.53
N ARG A 150 12.90 6.35 3.77
CA ARG A 150 14.03 6.76 2.93
C ARG A 150 13.99 6.13 1.56
N PHE A 151 14.33 6.89 0.54
CA PHE A 151 14.51 6.37 -0.82
C PHE A 151 15.68 5.37 -0.86
N PRO A 152 15.57 4.26 -1.60
CA PRO A 152 14.46 3.86 -2.49
C PRO A 152 13.33 3.09 -1.77
N PHE A 153 13.54 2.70 -0.52
CA PHE A 153 12.67 1.79 0.21
C PHE A 153 11.29 2.40 0.47
N SER A 154 11.19 3.70 0.72
CA SER A 154 9.92 4.43 0.88
C SER A 154 8.98 4.32 -0.33
N LEU A 155 9.51 4.03 -1.53
CA LEU A 155 8.67 3.77 -2.69
C LEU A 155 8.09 2.34 -2.73
N LYS A 156 8.65 1.43 -1.95
CA LYS A 156 8.31 0.00 -2.00
C LYS A 156 7.76 -0.52 -0.66
N LEU A 157 7.98 0.17 0.45
CA LEU A 157 7.66 -0.32 1.79
C LEU A 157 6.74 0.64 2.55
N ILE A 158 5.79 0.05 3.27
CA ILE A 158 4.83 0.72 4.14
C ILE A 158 5.11 0.23 5.57
N GLY A 159 5.66 1.10 6.41
CA GLY A 159 6.06 0.71 7.77
C GLY A 159 4.89 0.69 8.73
N TYR A 160 4.69 -0.43 9.44
CA TYR A 160 3.77 -0.55 10.56
C TYR A 160 4.57 -0.66 11.86
N CYS A 161 4.09 -0.02 12.92
CA CYS A 161 4.69 -0.20 14.24
C CYS A 161 4.15 -1.47 14.90
N ARG A 162 4.81 -1.89 15.97
CA ARG A 162 4.36 -2.96 16.85
C ARG A 162 4.40 -2.48 18.29
N VAL A 163 3.46 -2.93 19.11
CA VAL A 163 3.41 -2.67 20.56
C VAL A 163 2.87 -3.89 21.30
N ASP A 164 3.18 -4.01 22.59
CA ASP A 164 2.50 -4.96 23.47
C ASP A 164 1.41 -4.22 24.27
N PRO A 165 0.11 -4.50 24.05
CA PRO A 165 -0.97 -3.79 24.74
C PRO A 165 -0.96 -3.97 26.26
N THR A 166 -0.27 -4.99 26.79
CA THR A 166 -0.16 -5.23 28.23
C THR A 166 0.75 -4.23 28.94
N GLU A 167 1.56 -3.46 28.21
CA GLU A 167 2.36 -2.35 28.77
C GLU A 167 1.52 -1.10 29.10
N GLY A 168 0.22 -1.11 28.80
CA GLY A 168 -0.71 -0.03 29.14
C GLY A 168 -0.32 1.29 28.47
N GLU A 169 -0.03 2.31 29.27
CA GLU A 169 0.23 3.67 28.77
C GLU A 169 1.49 3.74 27.90
N LYS A 170 2.50 2.90 28.14
CA LYS A 170 3.69 2.84 27.28
C LYS A 170 3.34 2.44 25.85
N ALA A 171 2.46 1.45 25.67
CA ALA A 171 2.01 1.01 24.36
C ALA A 171 1.22 2.10 23.62
N ILE A 172 0.38 2.85 24.34
CA ILE A 172 -0.38 3.98 23.79
C ILE A 172 0.58 5.08 23.32
N ASN A 173 1.55 5.45 24.16
CA ASN A 173 2.56 6.45 23.81
C ASN A 173 3.44 6.01 22.63
N GLU A 174 3.75 4.71 22.52
CA GLU A 174 4.53 4.18 21.39
C GLU A 174 3.73 4.18 20.07
N VAL A 175 2.41 3.94 20.10
CA VAL A 175 1.54 4.14 18.91
C VAL A 175 1.60 5.60 18.46
N LYS A 176 1.43 6.55 19.40
CA LYS A 176 1.50 7.98 19.12
C LYS A 176 2.86 8.38 18.56
N PHE A 177 3.94 7.97 19.22
CA PHE A 177 5.32 8.23 18.77
C PHE A 177 5.57 7.67 17.36
N SER A 178 5.17 6.42 17.13
CA SER A 178 5.31 5.75 15.84
C SER A 178 4.59 6.49 14.71
N ARG A 179 3.39 7.02 14.97
CA ARG A 179 2.69 7.81 13.96
C ARG A 179 3.27 9.20 13.79
N GLU A 180 3.37 9.96 14.87
CA GLU A 180 3.66 11.40 14.82
C GLU A 180 5.13 11.71 14.55
N LYS A 181 6.04 10.87 15.06
CA LYS A 181 7.49 11.08 14.94
C LYS A 181 8.12 10.21 13.86
N LEU A 182 7.74 8.93 13.81
CA LEU A 182 8.31 8.00 12.84
C LEU A 182 7.54 7.95 11.50
N GLY A 183 6.32 8.50 11.45
CA GLY A 183 5.47 8.49 10.25
C GLY A 183 4.95 7.11 9.87
N LEU A 184 5.03 6.12 10.76
CA LEU A 184 4.53 4.76 10.50
C LEU A 184 3.01 4.80 10.24
N ARG A 185 2.55 3.88 9.40
CA ARG A 185 1.23 3.94 8.74
C ARG A 185 0.24 2.87 9.20
N GLY A 186 0.62 2.00 10.13
CA GLY A 186 -0.26 0.98 10.68
C GLY A 186 0.30 0.36 11.94
N LEU A 187 -0.46 -0.54 12.57
CA LEU A 187 -0.11 -1.18 13.83
C LEU A 187 -0.21 -2.71 13.70
N LYS A 188 0.82 -3.43 14.16
CA LYS A 188 0.89 -4.88 14.30
C LYS A 188 0.71 -5.25 15.77
N LEU A 189 -0.13 -6.24 16.04
CA LEU A 189 -0.33 -6.86 17.35
C LEU A 189 -0.18 -8.38 17.20
N HIS A 190 0.42 -9.06 18.18
CA HIS A 190 0.63 -10.50 18.09
C HIS A 190 0.35 -11.21 19.43
N PRO A 191 -0.94 -11.49 19.76
CA PRO A 191 -1.33 -12.07 21.04
C PRO A 191 -0.54 -13.31 21.47
N ARG A 192 -0.23 -14.19 20.51
CA ARG A 192 0.52 -15.43 20.77
C ARG A 192 1.99 -15.19 21.11
N SER A 193 2.73 -14.50 20.26
CA SER A 193 4.17 -14.27 20.45
C SER A 193 4.45 -13.31 21.62
N GLU A 194 3.47 -12.47 21.97
CA GLU A 194 3.54 -11.56 23.12
C GLU A 194 2.94 -12.15 24.40
N GLY A 195 2.40 -13.36 24.38
CA GLY A 195 1.95 -14.07 25.59
C GLY A 195 0.66 -13.52 26.23
N TRP A 196 -0.21 -12.87 25.46
CA TRP A 196 -1.50 -12.34 25.96
C TRP A 196 -2.73 -12.92 25.25
N VAL A 197 -2.63 -14.13 24.67
CA VAL A 197 -3.75 -14.84 24.03
C VAL A 197 -5.02 -14.85 24.90
N ASP A 198 -4.90 -15.16 26.19
CA ASP A 198 -6.03 -15.23 27.13
C ASP A 198 -6.67 -13.85 27.42
N LYS A 199 -5.96 -12.77 27.11
CA LYS A 199 -6.42 -11.38 27.25
C LYS A 199 -6.98 -10.81 25.95
N THR A 200 -6.95 -11.55 24.84
CA THR A 200 -7.34 -11.05 23.50
C THR A 200 -8.74 -10.45 23.51
N ALA A 201 -9.73 -11.16 24.06
CA ALA A 201 -11.11 -10.69 24.09
C ALA A 201 -11.45 -9.80 25.31
N THR A 202 -10.44 -9.25 26.01
CA THR A 202 -10.62 -8.39 27.19
C THR A 202 -10.52 -6.91 26.85
N GLU A 203 -10.65 -6.03 27.85
CA GLU A 203 -10.52 -4.58 27.68
C GLU A 203 -9.06 -4.12 27.48
N VAL A 204 -8.08 -4.98 27.79
CA VAL A 204 -6.64 -4.64 27.75
C VAL A 204 -6.22 -4.02 26.40
N PRO A 205 -6.48 -4.65 25.24
CA PRO A 205 -6.07 -4.08 23.96
C PRO A 205 -6.91 -2.87 23.52
N ILE A 206 -8.12 -2.64 24.06
CA ILE A 206 -9.06 -1.64 23.54
C ILE A 206 -8.46 -0.23 23.53
N LYS A 207 -7.69 0.15 24.55
CA LYS A 207 -7.07 1.49 24.59
C LYS A 207 -6.07 1.71 23.45
N VAL A 208 -5.28 0.69 23.13
CA VAL A 208 -4.34 0.73 21.99
C VAL A 208 -5.10 0.80 20.67
N LEU A 209 -6.20 0.05 20.54
CA LEU A 209 -7.05 0.11 19.33
C LEU A 209 -7.70 1.48 19.14
N LEU A 210 -8.16 2.11 20.22
CA LEU A 210 -8.68 3.48 20.20
C LEU A 210 -7.61 4.48 19.77
N GLU A 211 -6.38 4.36 20.29
CA GLU A 211 -5.29 5.25 19.92
C GLU A 211 -4.92 5.12 18.44
N ALA A 212 -4.78 3.90 17.92
CA ALA A 212 -4.54 3.67 16.49
C ALA A 212 -5.67 4.24 15.60
N ALA A 213 -6.93 4.12 16.03
CA ALA A 213 -8.06 4.67 15.29
C ALA A 213 -8.06 6.21 15.21
N LYS A 214 -7.52 6.93 16.22
CA LYS A 214 -7.35 8.40 16.15
C LYS A 214 -6.46 8.84 14.98
N TYR A 215 -5.60 7.96 14.51
CA TYR A 215 -4.71 8.19 13.37
C TYR A 215 -5.09 7.38 12.13
N SER A 216 -6.27 6.75 12.10
CA SER A 216 -6.71 5.81 11.04
C SER A 216 -5.67 4.76 10.71
N MET A 217 -4.88 4.34 11.69
CA MET A 217 -3.92 3.28 11.50
C MET A 217 -4.67 1.95 11.38
N PRO A 218 -4.57 1.22 10.26
CA PRO A 218 -5.04 -0.14 10.19
C PRO A 218 -4.26 -1.01 11.16
N ILE A 219 -4.98 -1.91 11.82
CA ILE A 219 -4.44 -2.73 12.90
C ILE A 219 -4.46 -4.19 12.44
N ILE A 220 -3.28 -4.77 12.23
CA ILE A 220 -3.14 -6.18 11.88
C ILE A 220 -2.86 -7.01 13.12
N PHE A 221 -3.71 -8.01 13.36
CA PHE A 221 -3.47 -9.04 14.34
C PHE A 221 -2.85 -10.25 13.66
N ASP A 222 -1.62 -10.55 14.05
CA ASP A 222 -1.02 -11.84 13.75
C ASP A 222 -1.66 -12.92 14.63
N THR A 223 -2.10 -14.00 14.00
CA THR A 223 -2.87 -15.04 14.67
C THR A 223 -2.61 -16.41 14.07
N ARG A 224 -2.75 -17.43 14.90
CA ARG A 224 -2.80 -18.82 14.46
C ARG A 224 -3.98 -19.51 15.12
N GLY A 225 -4.80 -20.18 14.29
CA GLY A 225 -5.89 -21.03 14.74
C GLY A 225 -7.22 -20.31 14.96
N LYS A 226 -8.30 -21.08 14.77
CA LYS A 226 -9.69 -20.62 14.86
C LYS A 226 -10.00 -19.84 16.13
N ARG A 227 -9.58 -20.33 17.30
CA ARG A 227 -9.99 -19.73 18.58
C ARG A 227 -9.57 -18.26 18.71
N THR A 228 -8.31 -17.96 18.38
CA THR A 228 -7.77 -16.60 18.44
C THR A 228 -8.46 -15.70 17.42
N ILE A 229 -8.78 -16.20 16.21
CA ILE A 229 -9.56 -15.47 15.20
C ILE A 229 -10.91 -15.03 15.79
N ILE A 230 -11.66 -15.96 16.38
CA ILE A 230 -12.97 -15.66 16.99
C ILE A 230 -12.83 -14.65 18.14
N ASP A 231 -11.81 -14.77 18.98
CA ASP A 231 -11.59 -13.87 20.12
C ASP A 231 -11.18 -12.46 19.67
N ILE A 232 -10.41 -12.32 18.59
CA ILE A 232 -10.17 -11.03 17.92
C ILE A 232 -11.49 -10.47 17.37
N GLY A 233 -12.32 -11.31 16.73
CA GLY A 233 -13.64 -10.89 16.26
C GLY A 233 -14.52 -10.28 17.35
N LYS A 234 -14.54 -10.90 18.54
CA LYS A 234 -15.23 -10.35 19.71
C LYS A 234 -14.63 -9.04 20.19
N LEU A 235 -13.30 -8.92 20.20
CA LEU A 235 -12.60 -7.69 20.55
C LEU A 235 -12.99 -6.54 19.61
N VAL A 236 -13.05 -6.79 18.30
CA VAL A 236 -13.49 -5.80 17.29
C VAL A 236 -14.90 -5.32 17.61
N GLY A 237 -15.84 -6.24 17.87
CA GLY A 237 -17.21 -5.91 18.27
C GLY A 237 -17.27 -5.03 19.53
N LYS A 238 -16.59 -5.44 20.60
CA LYS A 238 -16.51 -4.66 21.86
C LYS A 238 -15.94 -3.27 21.64
N THR A 239 -14.87 -3.16 20.86
CA THR A 239 -14.21 -1.89 20.57
C THR A 239 -15.14 -0.95 19.81
N ARG A 240 -15.86 -1.48 18.81
CA ARG A 240 -16.89 -0.72 18.08
C ARG A 240 -17.99 -0.23 19.02
N ASP A 241 -18.44 -1.04 19.98
CA ASP A 241 -19.48 -0.63 20.92
C ASP A 241 -18.98 0.41 21.93
N VAL A 242 -17.70 0.39 22.28
CA VAL A 242 -17.06 1.47 23.03
C VAL A 242 -17.00 2.75 22.19
N MET A 243 -16.55 2.67 20.94
CA MET A 243 -16.47 3.83 20.02
C MET A 243 -17.86 4.42 19.76
N LYS A 244 -18.87 3.63 19.40
CA LYS A 244 -20.25 4.13 19.20
C LYS A 244 -20.78 4.95 20.37
N ARG A 245 -20.45 4.54 21.61
CA ARG A 245 -20.94 5.20 22.82
C ARG A 245 -20.11 6.40 23.24
N LYS A 246 -18.79 6.35 23.06
CA LYS A 246 -17.84 7.33 23.65
C LYS A 246 -17.07 8.16 22.63
N TYR A 247 -16.83 7.62 21.44
CA TYR A 247 -15.98 8.17 20.39
C TYR A 247 -16.55 7.86 18.99
N PRO A 248 -17.81 8.23 18.69
CA PRO A 248 -18.48 7.84 17.44
C PRO A 248 -17.73 8.34 16.20
N GLU A 249 -17.00 9.45 16.31
CA GLU A 249 -16.13 10.00 15.28
C GLU A 249 -14.97 9.08 14.88
N LEU A 250 -14.56 8.14 15.74
CA LEU A 250 -13.48 7.20 15.45
C LEU A 250 -13.94 5.97 14.65
N LEU A 251 -15.25 5.72 14.55
CA LEU A 251 -15.78 4.52 13.87
C LEU A 251 -15.36 4.40 12.39
N PRO A 252 -15.40 5.46 11.57
CA PRO A 252 -14.95 5.38 10.18
C PRO A 252 -13.47 5.00 10.05
N HIS A 253 -12.67 5.35 11.07
CA HIS A 253 -11.21 5.20 11.12
C HIS A 253 -10.77 3.87 11.73
N PHE A 254 -11.67 3.13 12.39
CA PHE A 254 -11.36 1.84 12.99
C PHE A 254 -11.36 0.73 11.93
N LYS A 255 -10.17 0.15 11.68
CA LYS A 255 -9.95 -0.93 10.72
C LYS A 255 -9.04 -2.01 11.31
N VAL A 256 -9.45 -3.25 11.21
CA VAL A 256 -8.75 -4.41 11.77
C VAL A 256 -8.56 -5.48 10.70
N ILE A 257 -7.32 -5.93 10.55
CA ILE A 257 -6.92 -7.03 9.67
C ILE A 257 -6.63 -8.24 10.56
N ILE A 258 -7.19 -9.40 10.22
CA ILE A 258 -6.90 -10.68 10.87
C ILE A 258 -6.03 -11.51 9.92
N ALA A 259 -4.78 -11.74 10.32
CA ALA A 259 -3.81 -12.44 9.48
C ALA A 259 -4.10 -13.94 9.37
N HIS A 260 -3.68 -14.55 8.25
CA HIS A 260 -3.71 -16.00 8.02
C HIS A 260 -5.09 -16.66 8.21
N PHE A 261 -6.19 -15.89 8.18
CA PHE A 261 -7.48 -16.37 8.67
C PHE A 261 -7.99 -17.57 7.87
N ALA A 262 -7.70 -17.63 6.57
CA ALA A 262 -8.13 -18.69 5.69
C ALA A 262 -7.31 -19.98 5.85
N GLN A 263 -6.09 -19.88 6.40
CA GLN A 263 -5.18 -21.01 6.49
C GLN A 263 -5.69 -22.06 7.49
N GLY A 264 -6.05 -23.23 6.95
CA GLY A 264 -6.65 -24.32 7.74
C GLY A 264 -8.12 -24.10 8.12
N ASN A 265 -8.77 -23.04 7.62
CA ASN A 265 -10.17 -22.69 7.95
C ASN A 265 -11.05 -22.53 6.69
N VAL A 266 -10.68 -23.17 5.58
CA VAL A 266 -11.52 -23.21 4.37
C VAL A 266 -12.80 -23.99 4.66
N GLY A 267 -13.97 -23.43 4.38
CA GLY A 267 -15.27 -24.01 4.77
C GLY A 267 -15.66 -23.78 6.23
N ASP A 268 -14.89 -23.02 7.02
CA ASP A 268 -15.27 -22.70 8.39
C ASP A 268 -16.10 -21.41 8.44
N TYR A 269 -17.41 -21.57 8.51
CA TYR A 269 -18.35 -20.45 8.48
C TYR A 269 -18.35 -19.59 9.75
N ASP A 270 -17.82 -20.07 10.89
CA ASP A 270 -17.61 -19.20 12.05
C ASP A 270 -16.47 -18.22 11.79
N VAL A 271 -15.38 -18.71 11.18
CA VAL A 271 -14.26 -17.87 10.75
C VAL A 271 -14.73 -16.90 9.67
N TYR A 272 -15.53 -17.33 8.71
CA TYR A 272 -16.05 -16.45 7.66
C TYR A 272 -16.94 -15.35 8.24
N ASN A 273 -17.87 -15.68 9.15
CA ASN A 273 -18.68 -14.68 9.85
C ASN A 273 -17.83 -13.71 10.68
N THR A 274 -16.70 -14.18 11.22
CA THR A 274 -15.78 -13.33 11.99
C THR A 274 -15.08 -12.30 11.11
N ILE A 275 -14.75 -12.65 9.87
CA ILE A 275 -14.17 -11.72 8.90
C ILE A 275 -15.25 -10.79 8.33
N VAL A 276 -16.43 -11.34 8.03
CA VAL A 276 -17.55 -10.59 7.45
C VAL A 276 -18.33 -9.84 8.53
N GLN A 277 -17.67 -8.82 9.07
CA GLN A 277 -18.25 -7.84 9.98
C GLN A 277 -17.67 -6.44 9.69
N PRO A 278 -18.37 -5.36 10.10
CA PRO A 278 -17.87 -4.00 9.91
C PRO A 278 -16.50 -3.80 10.56
N SER A 279 -15.65 -3.02 9.89
CA SER A 279 -14.26 -2.73 10.28
C SER A 279 -13.27 -3.89 10.17
N THR A 280 -13.69 -5.08 9.72
CA THR A 280 -12.80 -6.25 9.63
C THR A 280 -12.40 -6.59 8.19
N TYR A 281 -11.16 -7.04 8.06
CA TYR A 281 -10.53 -7.55 6.86
C TYR A 281 -9.73 -8.81 7.23
N GLY A 282 -9.49 -9.68 6.27
CA GLY A 282 -8.66 -10.86 6.43
C GLY A 282 -7.55 -10.89 5.39
N ASP A 283 -6.32 -11.15 5.81
CA ASP A 283 -5.24 -11.41 4.86
C ASP A 283 -5.22 -12.88 4.43
N LEU A 284 -4.75 -13.12 3.20
CA LEU A 284 -4.70 -14.43 2.57
C LEU A 284 -3.31 -15.07 2.65
N SER A 285 -2.42 -14.58 3.52
CA SER A 285 -1.11 -15.19 3.67
C SER A 285 -1.23 -16.63 4.15
N MET A 286 -0.23 -17.45 3.79
CA MET A 286 -0.24 -18.92 3.91
C MET A 286 -1.26 -19.67 3.05
N LEU A 287 -2.34 -19.05 2.55
CA LEU A 287 -3.31 -19.72 1.68
C LEU A 287 -2.69 -19.99 0.31
N HIS A 288 -2.69 -21.24 -0.15
CA HIS A 288 -2.06 -21.60 -1.43
C HIS A 288 -2.66 -22.86 -2.07
N GLY A 289 -2.33 -23.06 -3.35
CA GLY A 289 -2.63 -24.29 -4.09
C GLY A 289 -4.13 -24.59 -4.19
N LYS A 290 -4.51 -25.85 -3.96
CA LYS A 290 -5.93 -26.26 -3.97
C LYS A 290 -6.73 -25.60 -2.85
N GLY A 291 -6.09 -25.28 -1.72
CA GLY A 291 -6.73 -24.56 -0.61
C GLY A 291 -7.20 -23.17 -1.06
N ALA A 292 -6.37 -22.44 -1.80
CA ALA A 292 -6.74 -21.13 -2.35
C ALA A 292 -7.92 -21.21 -3.33
N LYS A 293 -7.90 -22.18 -4.26
CA LYS A 293 -9.02 -22.43 -5.16
C LYS A 293 -10.33 -22.67 -4.40
N ASN A 294 -10.30 -23.64 -3.49
CA ASN A 294 -11.47 -24.02 -2.71
C ASN A 294 -12.00 -22.84 -1.87
N PHE A 295 -11.09 -22.06 -1.27
CA PHE A 295 -11.45 -20.88 -0.51
C PHE A 295 -12.19 -19.85 -1.34
N PHE A 296 -11.68 -19.45 -2.51
CA PHE A 296 -12.33 -18.41 -3.32
C PHE A 296 -13.74 -18.84 -3.76
N THR A 297 -13.90 -20.09 -4.20
CA THR A 297 -15.20 -20.62 -4.60
C THR A 297 -16.16 -20.69 -3.42
N ASP A 298 -15.76 -21.31 -2.32
CA ASP A 298 -16.62 -21.52 -1.15
C ASP A 298 -16.96 -20.20 -0.44
N PHE A 299 -15.97 -19.34 -0.17
CA PHE A 299 -16.19 -18.05 0.48
C PHE A 299 -17.12 -17.16 -0.34
N GLN A 300 -16.95 -17.10 -1.67
CA GLN A 300 -17.83 -16.31 -2.52
C GLN A 300 -19.26 -16.88 -2.55
N GLN A 301 -19.42 -18.20 -2.69
CA GLN A 301 -20.75 -18.83 -2.72
C GLN A 301 -21.46 -18.68 -1.37
N TRP A 302 -20.77 -18.96 -0.27
CA TRP A 302 -21.28 -18.74 1.07
C TRP A 302 -21.70 -17.28 1.28
N PHE A 303 -20.87 -16.31 0.87
CA PHE A 303 -21.16 -14.89 1.01
C PHE A 303 -22.47 -14.51 0.31
N LYS A 304 -22.66 -14.97 -0.93
CA LYS A 304 -23.86 -14.70 -1.74
C LYS A 304 -25.09 -15.42 -1.18
N ASN A 305 -24.97 -16.71 -0.84
CA ASN A 305 -26.09 -17.53 -0.37
C ASN A 305 -26.64 -17.09 1.00
N HIS A 306 -25.87 -16.32 1.77
CA HIS A 306 -26.26 -15.83 3.08
C HIS A 306 -26.45 -14.29 3.11
N ASP A 307 -26.63 -13.67 1.94
CA ASP A 307 -26.89 -12.22 1.77
C ASP A 307 -25.92 -11.33 2.56
N LYS A 308 -24.64 -11.71 2.59
CA LYS A 308 -23.63 -11.04 3.42
C LYS A 308 -23.32 -9.61 2.99
N ILE A 309 -23.72 -9.23 1.78
CA ILE A 309 -23.72 -7.84 1.32
C ILE A 309 -24.49 -6.92 2.28
N ASN A 310 -25.51 -7.44 2.99
CA ASN A 310 -26.33 -6.68 3.93
C ASN A 310 -25.65 -6.39 5.28
N VAL A 311 -24.45 -6.94 5.53
CA VAL A 311 -23.71 -6.71 6.78
C VAL A 311 -23.20 -5.26 6.87
N ASP A 312 -22.58 -4.75 5.80
CA ASP A 312 -22.09 -3.37 5.73
C ASP A 312 -21.97 -2.81 4.29
N GLY A 313 -22.58 -3.46 3.30
CA GLY A 313 -22.59 -3.01 1.91
C GLY A 313 -21.35 -3.38 1.09
N ARG A 314 -20.31 -3.99 1.69
CA ARG A 314 -19.13 -4.48 0.96
C ARG A 314 -19.39 -5.79 0.25
N ASP A 315 -18.83 -5.98 -0.95
CA ASP A 315 -18.82 -7.28 -1.63
C ASP A 315 -17.74 -8.21 -1.01
N TRP A 316 -17.81 -9.52 -1.28
CA TRP A 316 -16.95 -10.54 -0.66
C TRP A 316 -15.45 -10.23 -0.78
N SER A 317 -15.01 -9.71 -1.93
CA SER A 317 -13.61 -9.42 -2.21
C SER A 317 -13.10 -8.18 -1.47
N GLU A 318 -13.98 -7.31 -0.99
CA GLU A 318 -13.66 -6.10 -0.21
C GLU A 318 -13.30 -6.40 1.26
N TYR A 319 -13.37 -7.67 1.66
CA TYR A 319 -12.92 -8.17 2.96
C TYR A 319 -11.51 -8.76 2.93
N LEU A 320 -10.91 -8.92 1.75
CA LEU A 320 -9.74 -9.77 1.56
C LEU A 320 -8.49 -8.97 1.16
N LEU A 321 -7.33 -9.38 1.63
CA LEU A 321 -6.03 -8.78 1.31
C LEU A 321 -5.04 -9.83 0.82
N PHE A 322 -4.34 -9.56 -0.29
CA PHE A 322 -3.17 -10.32 -0.68
C PHE A 322 -2.03 -10.08 0.31
N ALA A 323 -1.37 -11.16 0.72
CA ALA A 323 -0.33 -11.13 1.73
C ALA A 323 0.58 -12.35 1.56
N THR A 324 1.89 -12.21 1.83
CA THR A 324 2.85 -13.31 1.66
C THR A 324 3.36 -13.88 2.97
N ASP A 325 3.42 -13.07 4.03
CA ASP A 325 4.09 -13.39 5.30
C ASP A 325 5.58 -13.75 5.11
N TYR A 326 6.24 -13.02 4.21
CA TYR A 326 7.69 -13.14 4.02
C TYR A 326 8.44 -12.60 5.25
N PRO A 327 9.51 -13.27 5.75
CA PRO A 327 10.22 -14.41 5.16
C PRO A 327 9.80 -15.80 5.67
N TYR A 328 8.70 -15.93 6.42
CA TYR A 328 8.26 -17.24 6.92
C TYR A 328 7.77 -18.16 5.79
N PHE A 329 7.21 -17.59 4.72
CA PHE A 329 6.73 -18.35 3.58
C PHE A 329 7.48 -18.00 2.30
N GLY A 330 7.93 -19.04 1.61
CA GLY A 330 8.65 -18.94 0.34
C GLY A 330 7.75 -18.63 -0.86
N GLU A 331 8.39 -18.30 -1.98
CA GLU A 331 7.78 -17.77 -3.20
C GLU A 331 6.73 -18.69 -3.82
N ILE A 332 6.84 -20.00 -3.59
CA ILE A 332 5.89 -21.00 -4.08
C ILE A 332 4.50 -20.83 -3.47
N HIS A 333 4.40 -20.34 -2.23
CA HIS A 333 3.11 -20.12 -1.57
C HIS A 333 2.39 -18.94 -2.21
N ALA A 334 3.09 -17.80 -2.33
CA ALA A 334 2.57 -16.61 -2.98
C ALA A 334 2.20 -16.88 -4.44
N GLN A 335 3.07 -17.55 -5.20
CA GLN A 335 2.78 -17.91 -6.59
C GLN A 335 1.52 -18.77 -6.72
N LYS A 336 1.38 -19.81 -5.89
CA LYS A 336 0.20 -20.68 -5.93
C LYS A 336 -1.08 -19.96 -5.51
N LEU A 337 -1.03 -18.95 -4.64
CA LEU A 337 -2.20 -18.09 -4.36
C LEU A 337 -2.58 -17.26 -5.59
N LEU A 338 -1.60 -16.57 -6.17
CA LEU A 338 -1.80 -15.61 -7.26
C LEU A 338 -2.29 -16.27 -8.55
N ILE A 339 -1.74 -17.44 -8.91
CA ILE A 339 -2.17 -18.14 -10.13
C ILE A 339 -3.63 -18.59 -10.06
N ASN A 340 -4.15 -18.89 -8.87
CA ASN A 340 -5.57 -19.19 -8.73
C ASN A 340 -6.42 -17.99 -9.16
N MET A 341 -6.10 -16.78 -8.69
CA MET A 341 -6.82 -15.56 -9.09
C MET A 341 -6.66 -15.23 -10.59
N PHE A 342 -5.56 -15.65 -11.22
CA PHE A 342 -5.31 -15.41 -12.66
C PHE A 342 -5.84 -16.53 -13.55
N SER A 343 -6.41 -17.59 -12.98
CA SER A 343 -6.85 -18.76 -13.73
C SER A 343 -8.20 -18.57 -14.40
N LYS A 344 -8.42 -19.28 -15.51
CA LYS A 344 -9.73 -19.36 -16.17
C LYS A 344 -10.84 -19.79 -15.19
N ASP A 345 -10.51 -20.76 -14.35
CA ASP A 345 -11.39 -21.34 -13.34
C ASP A 345 -11.87 -20.30 -12.32
N PHE A 346 -11.06 -19.33 -11.93
CA PHE A 346 -11.51 -18.24 -11.05
C PHE A 346 -12.65 -17.43 -11.67
N PHE A 347 -12.54 -17.09 -12.95
CA PHE A 347 -13.58 -16.35 -13.67
C PHE A 347 -14.81 -17.22 -13.97
N GLU A 348 -14.61 -18.49 -14.34
CA GLU A 348 -15.71 -19.44 -14.58
C GLU A 348 -16.52 -19.73 -13.30
N ASN A 349 -15.90 -19.62 -12.12
CA ASN A 349 -16.58 -19.71 -10.83
C ASN A 349 -17.19 -18.38 -10.34
N GLY A 350 -17.20 -17.33 -11.18
CA GLY A 350 -17.88 -16.07 -10.88
C GLY A 350 -16.99 -14.98 -10.26
N GLY A 351 -15.66 -15.18 -10.24
CA GLY A 351 -14.70 -14.14 -9.93
C GLY A 351 -14.67 -13.04 -10.99
N LYS A 352 -14.39 -11.80 -10.57
CA LYS A 352 -14.35 -10.61 -11.43
C LYS A 352 -12.96 -9.97 -11.38
N ILE A 353 -12.66 -9.15 -12.40
CA ILE A 353 -11.44 -8.32 -12.42
C ILE A 353 -11.42 -7.34 -11.24
N LEU A 354 -12.59 -6.83 -10.83
CA LEU A 354 -12.71 -6.00 -9.63
C LEU A 354 -12.34 -6.75 -8.36
N ASP A 355 -12.64 -8.05 -8.27
CA ASP A 355 -12.26 -8.86 -7.10
C ASP A 355 -10.74 -8.98 -7.00
N ILE A 356 -10.07 -9.24 -8.12
CA ILE A 356 -8.60 -9.24 -8.20
C ILE A 356 -8.05 -7.88 -7.78
N LYS A 357 -8.65 -6.78 -8.27
CA LYS A 357 -8.22 -5.42 -7.92
C LYS A 357 -8.36 -5.14 -6.43
N ASN A 358 -9.49 -5.50 -5.83
CA ASN A 358 -9.76 -5.36 -4.40
C ASN A 358 -8.71 -6.12 -3.58
N ILE A 359 -8.54 -7.42 -3.87
CA ILE A 359 -7.66 -8.33 -3.13
C ILE A 359 -6.19 -7.92 -3.26
N LEU A 360 -5.72 -7.64 -4.48
CA LEU A 360 -4.29 -7.42 -4.73
C LEU A 360 -3.75 -6.09 -4.22
N GLY A 361 -4.59 -5.08 -3.97
CA GLY A 361 -4.05 -3.82 -3.45
C GLY A 361 -5.06 -2.74 -3.16
N LEU A 362 -6.22 -2.69 -3.82
CA LEU A 362 -7.16 -1.59 -3.60
C LEU A 362 -7.71 -1.57 -2.16
N ASN A 363 -7.98 -2.73 -1.56
CA ASN A 363 -8.39 -2.77 -0.16
C ASN A 363 -7.27 -2.26 0.76
N GLN A 364 -6.01 -2.65 0.51
CA GLN A 364 -4.87 -2.18 1.31
C GLN A 364 -4.68 -0.67 1.20
N ILE A 365 -4.87 -0.08 0.00
CA ILE A 365 -4.81 1.38 -0.20
C ILE A 365 -5.92 2.07 0.61
N LYS A 366 -7.17 1.59 0.49
CA LYS A 366 -8.33 2.13 1.24
C LYS A 366 -8.13 2.07 2.76
N LEU A 367 -7.24 1.23 3.26
CA LEU A 367 -6.94 1.09 4.69
C LEU A 367 -5.92 2.09 5.22
N LEU A 368 -5.10 2.71 4.36
CA LEU A 368 -3.99 3.54 4.84
C LEU A 368 -4.48 4.90 5.40
N PRO A 369 -3.79 5.45 6.41
CA PRO A 369 -4.19 6.69 7.07
C PRO A 369 -4.42 7.85 6.12
N GLU A 370 -3.53 8.02 5.14
CA GLU A 370 -3.60 9.11 4.17
C GLU A 370 -4.96 9.13 3.45
N TYR A 371 -5.55 7.99 3.10
CA TYR A 371 -6.83 7.97 2.39
C TYR A 371 -8.07 8.06 3.30
N ASN A 372 -7.87 8.16 4.62
CA ASN A 372 -8.95 8.20 5.60
C ASN A 372 -8.88 9.45 6.50
N HIS A 373 -7.73 10.13 6.58
CA HIS A 373 -7.56 11.37 7.34
C HIS A 373 -7.25 12.58 6.47
N LEU A 374 -7.63 13.74 7.00
CA LEU A 374 -7.11 15.02 6.55
C LEU A 374 -5.71 15.20 7.13
N ASP A 375 -4.70 14.99 6.30
CA ASP A 375 -3.33 15.41 6.64
C ASP A 375 -3.32 16.95 6.68
N VAL A 376 -3.20 17.51 7.90
CA VAL A 376 -2.95 18.94 8.10
C VAL A 376 -1.48 19.08 8.45
N THR A 377 -0.72 19.71 7.56
CA THR A 377 0.73 19.88 7.73
C THR A 377 1.12 21.34 7.86
N THR A 378 2.13 21.55 8.69
CA THR A 378 2.78 22.83 8.98
C THR A 378 4.13 22.89 8.24
N GLN A 379 4.27 23.76 7.23
CA GLN A 379 5.50 24.06 6.50
C GLN A 379 5.53 25.53 6.08
N GLU A 380 6.69 26.15 5.92
CA GLU A 380 6.84 27.61 5.70
C GLU A 380 6.05 28.24 4.53
N LYS A 381 5.75 29.54 4.68
CA LYS A 381 4.93 30.44 3.84
C LYS A 381 5.33 30.69 2.37
N LYS A 382 6.12 29.84 1.70
CA LYS A 382 6.51 30.09 0.29
C LYS A 382 5.75 29.18 -0.69
N ASN A 383 4.77 29.77 -1.39
CA ASN A 383 4.09 29.15 -2.53
C ASN A 383 5.06 29.06 -3.72
N LYS A 384 5.78 27.93 -3.83
CA LYS A 384 6.73 27.68 -4.92
C LYS A 384 6.09 26.74 -5.96
N ARG A 385 5.90 27.21 -7.18
CA ARG A 385 5.23 26.45 -8.26
C ARG A 385 5.73 26.83 -9.66
N PHE A 386 5.65 25.91 -10.60
CA PHE A 386 5.89 26.14 -12.03
C PHE A 386 5.14 25.12 -12.89
N ILE A 387 4.96 25.45 -14.16
CA ILE A 387 4.39 24.58 -15.19
C ILE A 387 5.49 24.23 -16.18
N VAL A 388 5.59 22.95 -16.54
CA VAL A 388 6.38 22.52 -17.70
C VAL A 388 5.44 22.37 -18.88
N SER A 389 5.76 23.05 -19.99
CA SER A 389 4.95 23.03 -21.20
C SER A 389 5.81 22.67 -22.41
N ASN A 390 5.44 21.60 -23.11
CA ASN A 390 6.12 21.14 -24.32
C ASN A 390 5.17 21.16 -25.54
N ILE A 391 4.19 22.06 -25.55
CA ILE A 391 3.20 22.16 -26.63
C ILE A 391 3.88 22.37 -28.00
N SER A 392 4.99 23.12 -28.04
CA SER A 392 5.78 23.40 -29.24
C SER A 392 6.71 22.25 -29.66
N GLU A 393 7.02 21.32 -28.76
CA GLU A 393 7.97 20.22 -28.99
C GLU A 393 7.35 18.91 -28.51
N ARG A 394 6.41 18.37 -29.29
CA ARG A 394 5.60 17.19 -28.90
C ARG A 394 6.40 15.92 -28.59
N GLU A 395 7.67 15.87 -29.00
CA GLU A 395 8.60 14.79 -28.66
C GLU A 395 9.07 14.84 -27.21
N LYS A 396 9.05 16.02 -26.57
CA LYS A 396 9.42 16.20 -25.16
C LYS A 396 8.24 15.89 -24.23
N ASN A 397 8.49 15.13 -23.18
CA ASN A 397 7.50 14.76 -22.17
C ASN A 397 7.64 15.65 -20.91
N SER A 398 6.68 16.54 -20.68
CA SER A 398 6.70 17.51 -19.57
C SER A 398 6.74 16.84 -18.19
N HIS A 399 6.08 15.70 -18.04
CA HIS A 399 6.13 14.89 -16.83
C HIS A 399 7.51 14.25 -16.64
N LYS A 400 8.14 13.76 -17.72
CA LYS A 400 9.50 13.20 -17.67
C LYS A 400 10.48 14.25 -17.17
N MET A 401 10.39 15.48 -17.67
CA MET A 401 11.26 16.59 -17.27
C MET A 401 11.22 16.89 -15.76
N ILE A 402 10.01 16.87 -15.18
CA ILE A 402 9.83 17.00 -13.73
C ILE A 402 10.49 15.83 -12.97
N LEU A 403 10.31 14.61 -13.45
CA LEU A 403 10.92 13.43 -12.81
C LEU A 403 12.44 13.41 -12.95
N GLU A 404 12.99 13.91 -14.06
CA GLU A 404 14.43 14.11 -14.25
C GLU A 404 14.98 15.14 -13.27
N GLY A 405 14.26 16.25 -13.02
CA GLY A 405 14.63 17.22 -11.99
C GLY A 405 14.62 16.62 -10.58
N ILE A 406 13.60 15.81 -10.23
CA ILE A 406 13.56 15.07 -8.95
C ILE A 406 14.72 14.07 -8.86
N ALA A 407 15.01 13.35 -9.94
CA ALA A 407 16.11 12.40 -10.01
C ALA A 407 17.46 13.10 -9.78
N GLU A 408 17.68 14.27 -10.37
CA GLU A 408 18.89 15.08 -10.12
C GLU A 408 19.02 15.45 -8.64
N LEU A 409 17.94 15.96 -8.02
CA LEU A 409 17.97 16.35 -6.61
C LEU A 409 18.23 15.15 -5.68
N LEU A 410 17.67 13.97 -5.98
CA LEU A 410 17.91 12.73 -5.24
C LEU A 410 19.36 12.25 -5.40
N ALA A 411 19.86 12.22 -6.64
CA ALA A 411 21.22 11.81 -6.96
C ALA A 411 22.25 12.70 -6.26
N ASN A 412 21.97 13.99 -6.15
CA ASN A 412 22.80 14.98 -5.45
C ASN A 412 22.56 15.07 -3.94
N ASN A 413 21.71 14.19 -3.38
CA ASN A 413 21.39 14.16 -1.94
C ASN A 413 20.84 15.50 -1.41
N GLN A 414 20.08 16.22 -2.23
CA GLN A 414 19.45 17.51 -1.90
C GLN A 414 18.03 17.30 -1.34
N ILE A 415 17.36 16.24 -1.77
CA ILE A 415 16.09 15.77 -1.24
C ILE A 415 16.15 14.25 -0.99
N ASP A 416 15.16 13.75 -0.28
CA ASP A 416 14.83 12.33 -0.14
C ASP A 416 13.30 12.17 -0.23
N ILE A 417 12.82 11.03 -0.73
CA ILE A 417 11.37 10.73 -0.79
C ILE A 417 10.99 9.98 0.49
N GLU A 418 10.12 10.58 1.30
CA GLU A 418 9.62 9.96 2.54
C GLU A 418 8.41 9.05 2.26
N ASP A 419 7.47 9.51 1.42
CA ASP A 419 6.29 8.74 1.00
C ASP A 419 5.79 9.25 -0.37
N PHE A 420 5.02 8.42 -1.07
CA PHE A 420 4.21 8.85 -2.22
C PHE A 420 2.79 8.28 -2.13
N TYR A 421 1.81 9.04 -2.63
CA TYR A 421 0.41 8.66 -2.60
C TYR A 421 -0.19 8.61 -4.01
N LEU A 422 -1.04 7.60 -4.21
CA LEU A 422 -1.69 7.29 -5.48
C LEU A 422 -2.92 8.17 -5.65
N LYS A 423 -3.02 8.84 -6.81
CA LYS A 423 -4.22 9.57 -7.17
C LYS A 423 -5.20 8.70 -7.94
N PHE A 424 -6.48 8.89 -7.65
CA PHE A 424 -7.58 8.29 -8.39
C PHE A 424 -8.34 9.37 -9.18
N LYS A 425 -9.02 8.96 -10.24
CA LYS A 425 -9.68 9.90 -11.15
C LYS A 425 -10.92 10.53 -10.56
N SER A 426 -11.96 9.74 -10.34
CA SER A 426 -13.27 10.14 -9.80
C SER A 426 -13.85 9.11 -8.83
N ASP A 427 -13.31 7.90 -8.81
CA ASP A 427 -13.62 6.83 -7.87
C ASP A 427 -12.40 5.90 -7.75
N TRP A 428 -12.50 4.87 -6.92
CA TRP A 428 -11.44 3.88 -6.69
C TRP A 428 -11.12 2.99 -7.91
N LYS A 429 -11.75 3.20 -9.08
CA LYS A 429 -11.61 2.32 -10.25
C LYS A 429 -10.45 2.68 -11.15
N GLU A 430 -9.98 3.92 -11.19
CA GLU A 430 -8.94 4.34 -12.14
C GLU A 430 -7.81 5.11 -11.41
N ILE A 431 -6.61 4.51 -11.36
CA ILE A 431 -5.40 5.17 -10.85
C ILE A 431 -4.87 6.13 -11.91
N GLN A 432 -4.52 7.34 -11.52
CA GLN A 432 -3.94 8.37 -12.37
C GLN A 432 -2.42 8.42 -12.23
N ASN A 433 -1.75 8.93 -13.26
CA ASN A 433 -0.30 9.25 -13.24
C ASN A 433 0.02 10.56 -12.50
N ASN A 434 -0.92 11.10 -11.75
CA ASN A 434 -0.72 12.27 -10.91
C ASN A 434 -0.17 11.82 -9.55
N LEU A 435 0.68 12.63 -8.94
CA LEU A 435 1.44 12.20 -7.77
C LEU A 435 1.38 13.23 -6.67
N TYR A 436 1.26 12.72 -5.45
CA TYR A 436 1.55 13.46 -4.25
C TYR A 436 2.78 12.85 -3.60
N LEU A 437 3.80 13.66 -3.33
CA LEU A 437 5.05 13.23 -2.70
C LEU A 437 5.23 13.95 -1.37
N LYS A 438 5.65 13.22 -0.34
CA LYS A 438 6.30 13.78 0.84
C LYS A 438 7.79 13.68 0.63
N LEU A 439 8.45 14.83 0.57
CA LEU A 439 9.90 14.92 0.46
C LEU A 439 10.48 15.43 1.78
N GLN A 440 11.74 15.12 2.03
CA GLN A 440 12.50 15.67 3.15
C GLN A 440 13.88 16.12 2.69
N LYS A 441 14.43 17.11 3.37
CA LYS A 441 15.84 17.49 3.19
C LYS A 441 16.71 16.51 3.99
N PRO A 442 17.71 15.85 3.39
CA PRO A 442 18.57 14.93 4.12
C PRO A 442 19.24 15.62 5.31
N ASN A 443 19.27 14.94 6.46
CA ASN A 443 19.84 15.44 7.72
C ASN A 443 19.17 16.72 8.26
N SER A 444 17.89 16.93 7.95
CA SER A 444 17.09 18.05 8.44
C SER A 444 15.66 17.59 8.73
N ASP A 445 14.99 18.27 9.67
CA ASP A 445 13.56 18.07 9.93
C ASP A 445 12.67 18.79 8.90
N GLN A 446 13.27 19.49 7.93
CA GLN A 446 12.55 20.18 6.88
C GLN A 446 11.91 19.18 5.91
N LYS A 447 10.58 19.17 5.90
CA LYS A 447 9.76 18.39 4.97
C LYS A 447 9.14 19.28 3.91
N PHE A 448 8.78 18.69 2.79
CA PHE A 448 8.06 19.33 1.68
C PHE A 448 6.92 18.44 1.21
N GLN A 449 5.79 19.04 0.86
CA GLN A 449 4.69 18.35 0.21
C GLN A 449 4.59 18.83 -1.22
N VAL A 450 4.69 17.89 -2.15
CA VAL A 450 4.76 18.19 -3.58
C VAL A 450 3.60 17.53 -4.29
N LEU A 451 2.94 18.30 -5.14
CA LEU A 451 1.91 17.82 -6.04
C LEU A 451 2.40 17.95 -7.48
N ILE A 452 2.29 16.86 -8.24
CA ILE A 452 2.61 16.77 -9.66
C ILE A 452 1.32 16.42 -10.40
N LEU A 453 0.84 17.32 -11.26
CA LEU A 453 -0.40 17.16 -11.99
C LEU A 453 -0.15 17.21 -13.50
N ASN A 454 -0.47 16.12 -14.20
CA ASN A 454 -0.61 16.13 -15.64
C ASN A 454 -1.94 16.77 -16.01
N ILE A 455 -1.88 18.04 -16.43
CA ILE A 455 -3.05 18.81 -16.88
C ILE A 455 -3.45 18.33 -18.28
N VAL A 456 -2.46 18.23 -19.16
CA VAL A 456 -2.59 17.61 -20.48
C VAL A 456 -1.51 16.55 -20.56
N GLU A 457 -1.93 15.29 -20.74
CA GLU A 457 -1.04 14.15 -20.68
C GLU A 457 0.22 14.35 -21.52
N ASN A 458 1.39 14.23 -20.88
CA ASN A 458 2.73 14.42 -21.43
C ASN A 458 3.07 15.83 -21.97
N LEU A 459 2.10 16.73 -22.16
CA LEU A 459 2.31 18.05 -22.77
C LEU A 459 2.39 19.19 -21.75
N ILE A 460 1.56 19.14 -20.70
CA ILE A 460 1.50 20.18 -19.67
C ILE A 460 1.45 19.51 -18.29
N THR A 461 2.48 19.74 -17.48
CA THR A 461 2.54 19.24 -16.10
C THR A 461 2.81 20.38 -15.13
N LEU A 462 1.99 20.48 -14.08
CA LEU A 462 2.18 21.41 -12.96
C LEU A 462 3.01 20.73 -11.88
N PHE A 463 4.01 21.47 -11.36
CA PHE A 463 4.73 21.15 -10.14
C PHE A 463 4.43 22.23 -9.09
N THR A 464 4.00 21.82 -7.90
CA THR A 464 3.78 22.76 -6.80
C THR A 464 4.24 22.17 -5.48
N VAL A 465 4.95 22.99 -4.70
CA VAL A 465 5.16 22.78 -3.27
C VAL A 465 3.95 23.37 -2.54
N LEU A 466 3.29 22.59 -1.69
CA LEU A 466 2.08 23.02 -0.99
C LEU A 466 2.40 23.92 0.22
N PRO A 467 1.61 24.98 0.47
CA PRO A 467 1.86 25.91 1.58
C PRO A 467 1.34 25.42 2.94
N GLU A 468 1.78 26.09 4.02
CA GLU A 468 1.37 25.87 5.41
C GLU A 468 -0.13 25.79 5.62
N GLY A 469 -0.58 24.86 6.47
CA GLY A 469 -1.94 24.88 7.01
C GLY A 469 -3.02 24.67 5.96
N SER A 470 -2.64 24.21 4.75
CA SER A 470 -3.59 23.82 3.72
C SER A 470 -4.39 22.62 4.25
N LYS A 471 -5.56 22.90 4.83
CA LYS A 471 -6.57 21.90 5.17
C LYS A 471 -7.19 21.40 3.88
N ARG A 472 -6.42 20.64 3.12
CA ARG A 472 -6.94 20.00 1.92
C ARG A 472 -7.58 18.69 2.36
N LYS A 473 -8.77 18.41 1.84
CA LYS A 473 -9.19 17.03 1.66
C LYS A 473 -8.27 16.44 0.62
N ILE A 474 -7.07 16.03 1.05
CA ILE A 474 -6.02 15.58 0.12
C ILE A 474 -6.54 14.38 -0.70
N PHE A 475 -7.59 13.68 -0.24
CA PHE A 475 -8.00 12.39 -0.80
C PHE A 475 -9.51 12.16 -0.90
N GLU A 476 -10.34 13.20 -1.11
CA GLU A 476 -11.56 12.90 -1.86
C GLU A 476 -11.13 12.48 -3.27
N TYR A 477 -11.84 11.50 -3.84
CA TYR A 477 -11.58 10.77 -5.09
C TYR A 477 -11.35 11.66 -6.33
N ASN A 478 -11.49 12.97 -6.19
CA ASN A 478 -10.90 14.00 -7.03
C ASN A 478 -10.01 14.89 -6.13
N TYR A 479 -8.69 14.99 -6.38
CA TYR A 479 -7.78 15.86 -5.60
C TYR A 479 -8.07 17.37 -5.76
N PHE A 480 -9.15 17.72 -6.45
CA PHE A 480 -9.78 19.03 -6.56
C PHE A 480 -11.28 18.77 -6.66
N ASN A 481 -12.09 19.30 -5.75
CA ASN A 481 -13.52 19.33 -6.01
C ASN A 481 -13.77 20.33 -7.16
N ILE A 482 -14.84 20.19 -7.92
CA ILE A 482 -15.17 21.10 -9.05
C ILE A 482 -15.35 22.56 -8.56
N ASP A 483 -15.59 22.75 -7.26
CA ASP A 483 -15.58 24.04 -6.58
C ASP A 483 -14.18 24.69 -6.45
N ASP A 484 -13.09 23.94 -6.67
CA ASP A 484 -11.69 24.42 -6.68
C ASP A 484 -11.26 25.04 -8.03
N ASN A 485 -12.17 25.29 -8.97
CA ASN A 485 -11.82 25.93 -10.24
C ASN A 485 -11.21 27.33 -10.06
N GLN A 486 -11.57 28.06 -9.00
CA GLN A 486 -10.90 29.32 -8.65
C GLN A 486 -9.46 29.08 -8.15
N ASP A 487 -9.23 27.99 -7.42
CA ASP A 487 -7.92 27.61 -6.90
C ASP A 487 -6.99 27.06 -7.98
N LEU A 488 -7.48 26.23 -8.92
CA LEU A 488 -6.70 25.80 -10.07
C LEU A 488 -6.36 26.99 -10.97
N LYS A 489 -7.32 27.90 -11.22
CA LYS A 489 -7.06 29.14 -11.97
C LYS A 489 -6.05 30.04 -11.26
N SER A 490 -6.14 30.18 -9.94
CA SER A 490 -5.15 30.87 -9.10
C SER A 490 -3.77 30.19 -9.15
N LEU A 491 -3.75 28.85 -9.12
CA LEU A 491 -2.54 28.03 -9.24
C LEU A 491 -1.85 28.28 -10.58
N LEU A 492 -2.60 28.27 -11.68
CA LEU A 492 -2.08 28.49 -13.03
C LEU A 492 -1.61 29.94 -13.24
N ASN A 493 -2.37 30.93 -12.78
CA ASN A 493 -2.06 32.36 -12.98
C ASN A 493 -0.77 32.83 -12.29
N GLN A 494 -0.29 32.10 -11.28
CA GLN A 494 0.91 32.44 -10.50
C GLN A 494 2.10 31.51 -10.83
N SER A 495 1.99 30.67 -11.85
CA SER A 495 3.03 29.73 -12.23
C SER A 495 3.90 30.27 -13.35
N TYR A 496 5.22 30.16 -13.22
CA TYR A 496 6.14 30.37 -14.34
C TYR A 496 6.09 29.16 -15.28
N ILE A 497 6.22 29.40 -16.58
CA ILE A 497 6.25 28.35 -17.60
C ILE A 497 7.71 28.06 -17.96
N LEU A 498 8.11 26.80 -17.82
CA LEU A 498 9.43 26.29 -18.16
C LEU A 498 9.31 25.37 -19.38
N THR A 499 10.31 25.42 -20.26
CA THR A 499 10.31 24.64 -21.52
C THR A 499 11.59 23.83 -21.72
N GLN A 500 12.63 24.10 -20.94
CA GLN A 500 13.92 23.41 -21.02
C GLN A 500 14.24 22.64 -19.74
N GLN A 501 14.90 21.49 -19.86
CA GLN A 501 15.20 20.61 -18.73
C GLN A 501 16.06 21.31 -17.67
N LYS A 502 17.05 22.07 -18.11
CA LYS A 502 17.93 22.82 -17.21
C LYS A 502 17.16 23.84 -16.34
N GLU A 503 16.19 24.53 -16.92
CA GLU A 503 15.35 25.49 -16.18
C GLU A 503 14.53 24.80 -15.09
N VAL A 504 13.99 23.61 -15.39
CA VAL A 504 13.24 22.78 -14.44
C VAL A 504 14.15 22.41 -13.26
N SER A 505 15.31 21.84 -13.54
CA SER A 505 16.27 21.42 -12.52
C SER A 505 16.77 22.59 -11.66
N ASP A 506 17.11 23.73 -12.28
CA ASP A 506 17.59 24.92 -11.56
C ASP A 506 16.49 25.55 -10.70
N THR A 507 15.25 25.61 -11.21
CA THR A 507 14.08 26.09 -10.45
C THR A 507 13.79 25.18 -9.25
N MET A 508 13.79 23.87 -9.46
CA MET A 508 13.60 22.91 -8.36
C MET A 508 14.70 23.03 -7.30
N LYS A 509 15.97 23.21 -7.69
CA LYS A 509 17.08 23.46 -6.75
C LYS A 509 16.79 24.69 -5.87
N GLN A 510 16.33 25.79 -6.45
CA GLN A 510 15.90 26.98 -5.68
C GLN A 510 14.70 26.72 -4.77
N PHE A 511 13.91 25.69 -5.04
CA PHE A 511 12.76 25.35 -4.22
C PHE A 511 13.15 24.63 -2.93
N PHE A 512 14.21 23.82 -2.95
CA PHE A 512 14.61 22.95 -1.84
C PHE A 512 15.93 23.31 -1.15
N ILE A 513 16.77 24.14 -1.77
CA ILE A 513 17.93 24.79 -1.13
C ILE A 513 17.42 25.95 -0.28
#